data_AF-A0A938XS97-F1
#
_entry.id   AF-A0A938XS97-F1
#
_cell.length_a   1.000
_cell.length_b   1.000
_cell.length_c   1.000
_cell.angle_alpha   90.00
_cell.angle_beta   90.00
_cell.angle_gamma   90.00
#
_symmetry.space_group_name_H-M   'P 1'
#
loop_
_entity.id
_entity.type
_entity.pdbx_description
1 polymer ?
#
loop_
_entity_poly.entity_id
_entity_poly.type
_entity_poly.pdbx_seq_one_letter_code
_entity_poly.pdbx_strand_id
1 'polypeptide(L)'
;MQPTKKWLQNIVFSMLVAMLASGCQLFGKQQGNGESSPPPATPTVPSDQAEHPPTADPVLFPDIPREITLPPGGKLDLPQVNGLTYASTNPDLLAIGQDGLAISADAKTGQQAILRMKLAGETKETVVKIKASLGDTIKTVNGIPTVTNPEDLSVVVNKQRSLPPGYVPQDLVAPNVPFSFQEKSEKRLMRREAASALEKMFAAAKEEGVTLLGVSAYRSEATQKGLFAYYVETQGLEHAERFSAHPGKSEHQTGLAIDVSGRDAATRLEQTFAETIEGKWLAAHAHQFGFIIRYPKGKEEMTGYAYEPWHIRYVGVNMAKEIAEQGITLEQYFADSLPVSGK
;
A
#
# COMPACT_ATOMS: atom_id res chain seq x y z
N MET A 1 -9.25 -32.37 46.50
CA MET A 1 -9.40 -33.49 45.56
C MET A 1 -8.61 -33.19 44.30
N GLN A 2 -7.51 -33.92 44.10
CA GLN A 2 -7.02 -34.37 42.78
C GLN A 2 -7.27 -35.90 42.73
N PRO A 3 -7.08 -36.67 41.63
CA PRO A 3 -6.33 -36.37 40.38
C PRO A 3 -6.94 -36.95 39.06
N THR A 4 -6.14 -36.83 37.97
CA THR A 4 -6.01 -37.71 36.78
C THR A 4 -6.82 -37.37 35.51
N LYS A 5 -6.32 -37.46 34.26
CA LYS A 5 -5.11 -38.10 33.71
C LYS A 5 -4.80 -37.56 32.29
N LYS A 6 -3.49 -37.42 31.98
CA LYS A 6 -2.85 -37.27 30.64
C LYS A 6 -3.03 -38.52 29.76
N TRP A 7 -3.00 -38.37 28.43
CA TRP A 7 -2.41 -39.24 27.37
C TRP A 7 -2.48 -38.45 26.04
N LEU A 8 -1.61 -38.51 25.03
CA LEU A 8 -0.16 -38.73 24.87
C LEU A 8 0.21 -38.25 23.43
N GLN A 9 1.48 -37.92 23.22
CA GLN A 9 2.13 -37.44 21.99
C GLN A 9 2.16 -38.46 20.84
N ASN A 10 2.34 -37.99 19.59
CA ASN A 10 3.24 -38.48 18.52
C ASN A 10 3.11 -37.51 17.30
N ILE A 11 4.10 -36.75 16.81
CA ILE A 11 5.44 -37.00 16.23
C ILE A 11 5.40 -37.48 14.75
N VAL A 12 5.86 -36.55 13.88
CA VAL A 12 6.75 -36.70 12.68
C VAL A 12 6.15 -36.92 11.27
N PHE A 13 6.25 -35.83 10.47
CA PHE A 13 7.12 -35.61 9.29
C PHE A 13 6.92 -36.38 7.97
N SER A 14 7.33 -35.70 6.89
CA SER A 14 7.53 -36.13 5.49
C SER A 14 6.30 -36.14 4.57
N MET A 15 6.35 -35.76 3.28
CA MET A 15 7.49 -35.49 2.40
C MET A 15 7.03 -34.73 1.14
N LEU A 16 7.87 -33.82 0.67
CA LEU A 16 7.92 -33.34 -0.71
C LEU A 16 9.06 -34.11 -1.42
N VAL A 17 8.93 -34.34 -2.73
CA VAL A 17 9.99 -34.34 -3.79
C VAL A 17 9.96 -35.53 -4.77
N ALA A 18 9.75 -35.13 -6.03
CA ALA A 18 10.29 -35.55 -7.33
C ALA A 18 10.10 -36.96 -7.92
N MET A 19 9.52 -36.93 -9.12
CA MET A 19 9.76 -37.86 -10.23
C MET A 19 11.13 -37.61 -10.87
N LEU A 20 11.87 -38.66 -11.25
CA LEU A 20 12.09 -39.10 -12.65
C LEU A 20 13.30 -40.05 -12.80
N ALA A 21 13.05 -41.09 -13.60
CA ALA A 21 13.95 -41.74 -14.56
C ALA A 21 15.23 -42.45 -14.07
N SER A 22 15.21 -43.79 -14.09
CA SER A 22 15.75 -44.61 -15.20
C SER A 22 16.05 -46.03 -14.72
N GLY A 23 15.29 -46.99 -15.26
CA GLY A 23 15.52 -48.41 -15.06
C GLY A 23 16.61 -48.93 -16.00
N CYS A 24 17.47 -49.79 -15.45
CA CYS A 24 18.45 -50.58 -16.18
C CYS A 24 18.21 -52.04 -15.82
N GLN A 25 18.11 -52.90 -16.84
CA GLN A 25 18.29 -54.38 -16.88
C GLN A 25 17.56 -54.90 -18.13
N LEU A 26 17.97 -55.93 -18.87
CA LEU A 26 19.23 -56.63 -19.15
C LEU A 26 18.87 -57.70 -20.20
N PHE A 27 19.87 -58.16 -20.96
CA PHE A 27 19.97 -59.40 -21.76
C PHE A 27 19.26 -59.58 -23.11
N GLY A 28 20.10 -59.79 -24.13
CA GLY A 28 19.80 -60.51 -25.37
C GLY A 28 21.08 -60.75 -26.20
N LYS A 29 21.65 -61.96 -26.10
CA LYS A 29 22.79 -62.46 -26.90
C LYS A 29 22.41 -62.58 -28.38
N GLN A 30 23.37 -62.35 -29.29
CA GLN A 30 23.64 -63.23 -30.46
C GLN A 30 25.09 -63.02 -30.97
N GLN A 31 25.67 -64.11 -31.49
CA GLN A 31 27.06 -64.29 -31.91
C GLN A 31 27.28 -63.92 -33.39
N GLY A 32 28.55 -63.66 -33.76
CA GLY A 32 29.13 -64.23 -34.97
C GLY A 32 29.95 -63.30 -35.88
N ASN A 33 31.25 -63.60 -35.97
CA ASN A 33 32.24 -63.36 -37.06
C ASN A 33 32.53 -61.88 -37.42
N GLY A 34 33.76 -61.38 -37.49
CA GLY A 34 35.06 -61.96 -37.76
C GLY A 34 35.63 -61.23 -38.98
N GLU A 35 36.57 -60.29 -38.81
CA GLU A 35 37.59 -59.91 -39.80
C GLU A 35 38.53 -58.82 -39.28
N SER A 36 39.75 -58.83 -39.80
CA SER A 36 40.99 -58.22 -39.31
C SER A 36 41.48 -57.02 -40.14
N SER A 37 42.31 -56.18 -39.50
CA SER A 37 43.37 -55.27 -40.05
C SER A 37 43.09 -53.75 -39.93
N PRO A 38 44.12 -52.87 -40.07
CA PRO A 38 45.22 -52.54 -39.15
C PRO A 38 45.16 -51.05 -38.71
N PRO A 39 46.05 -50.50 -37.85
CA PRO A 39 45.88 -49.15 -37.32
C PRO A 39 46.39 -48.08 -38.30
N PRO A 40 45.71 -46.93 -38.49
CA PRO A 40 46.30 -45.78 -39.13
C PRO A 40 46.79 -44.73 -38.12
N ALA A 41 47.98 -44.23 -38.45
CA ALA A 41 48.76 -43.11 -37.95
C ALA A 41 48.09 -42.08 -37.01
N THR A 42 48.84 -41.72 -35.96
CA THR A 42 48.70 -40.50 -35.18
C THR A 42 48.83 -39.26 -36.07
N PRO A 43 47.80 -38.38 -36.14
CA PRO A 43 47.96 -37.03 -36.63
C PRO A 43 48.36 -36.11 -35.48
N THR A 44 49.42 -35.34 -35.69
CA THR A 44 49.83 -34.20 -34.87
C THR A 44 48.72 -33.16 -34.76
N VAL A 45 48.32 -32.82 -33.54
CA VAL A 45 47.39 -31.71 -33.25
C VAL A 45 48.19 -30.40 -33.31
N PRO A 46 47.74 -29.36 -34.07
CA PRO A 46 48.31 -28.03 -33.98
C PRO A 46 47.88 -27.38 -32.67
N SER A 47 48.83 -26.76 -31.98
CA SER A 47 48.59 -25.88 -30.82
C SER A 47 47.83 -24.65 -31.27
N ASP A 48 46.51 -24.65 -31.11
CA ASP A 48 45.68 -23.45 -31.23
C ASP A 48 45.05 -23.17 -29.86
N GLN A 49 45.84 -22.54 -28.98
CA GLN A 49 45.30 -21.85 -27.82
C GLN A 49 44.87 -20.46 -28.29
N ALA A 50 43.62 -20.36 -28.75
CA ALA A 50 42.93 -19.08 -28.78
C ALA A 50 42.73 -18.64 -27.34
N GLU A 51 43.59 -17.73 -26.86
CA GLU A 51 43.36 -17.00 -25.61
C GLU A 51 41.98 -16.34 -25.70
N HIS A 52 41.03 -16.83 -24.90
CA HIS A 52 39.82 -16.06 -24.63
C HIS A 52 40.27 -14.75 -23.96
N PRO A 53 39.87 -13.58 -24.49
CA PRO A 53 40.18 -12.33 -23.82
C PRO A 53 39.62 -12.39 -22.39
N PRO A 54 40.35 -11.86 -21.39
CA PRO A 54 39.84 -11.85 -20.03
C PRO A 54 38.48 -11.14 -20.03
N THR A 55 37.45 -11.85 -19.58
CA THR A 55 36.18 -11.23 -19.23
C THR A 55 36.50 -10.14 -18.22
N ALA A 56 36.21 -8.89 -18.57
CA ALA A 56 36.41 -7.77 -17.66
C ALA A 56 35.75 -8.10 -16.30
N ASP A 57 36.45 -7.81 -15.21
CA ASP A 57 35.88 -7.98 -13.87
C ASP A 57 34.54 -7.24 -13.79
N PRO A 58 33.50 -7.84 -13.19
CA PRO A 58 32.18 -7.22 -13.13
C PRO A 58 32.26 -5.88 -12.40
N VAL A 59 31.59 -4.86 -12.93
CA VAL A 59 31.51 -3.54 -12.29
C VAL A 59 30.76 -3.67 -10.97
N LEU A 60 31.48 -3.52 -9.86
CA LEU A 60 30.90 -3.62 -8.53
C LEU A 60 30.33 -2.26 -8.09
N PHE A 61 29.02 -2.09 -8.25
CA PHE A 61 28.30 -1.00 -7.60
C PHE A 61 28.35 -1.16 -6.07
N PRO A 62 28.37 -0.05 -5.32
CA PRO A 62 28.16 -0.12 -3.88
C PRO A 62 26.79 -0.76 -3.55
N ASP A 63 26.72 -1.41 -2.39
CA ASP A 63 25.53 -2.09 -1.92
C ASP A 63 24.48 -1.06 -1.43
N ILE A 64 23.79 -0.47 -2.39
CA ILE A 64 22.64 0.40 -2.15
C ILE A 64 21.37 -0.45 -2.35
N PRO A 65 20.43 -0.42 -1.38
CA PRO A 65 19.18 -1.17 -1.50
C PRO A 65 18.39 -0.73 -2.73
N ARG A 66 17.53 -1.61 -3.24
CA ARG A 66 16.65 -1.31 -4.38
C ARG A 66 15.63 -0.22 -4.07
N GLU A 67 15.35 -0.01 -2.78
CA GLU A 67 14.45 1.00 -2.28
C GLU A 67 15.04 1.65 -1.02
N ILE A 68 14.95 2.97 -0.94
CA ILE A 68 15.35 3.78 0.21
C ILE A 68 14.11 4.53 0.68
N THR A 69 13.85 4.54 1.99
CA THR A 69 12.79 5.36 2.59
C THR A 69 13.41 6.47 3.41
N LEU A 70 12.97 7.72 3.17
CA LEU A 70 13.42 8.89 3.93
C LEU A 70 12.22 9.79 4.30
N PRO A 71 12.29 10.53 5.42
CA PRO A 71 11.32 11.56 5.73
C PRO A 71 11.55 12.83 4.87
N PRO A 72 10.56 13.74 4.81
CA PRO A 72 10.76 15.09 4.30
C PRO A 72 11.94 15.77 5.00
N GLY A 73 12.80 16.45 4.24
CA GLY A 73 14.04 17.04 4.76
C GLY A 73 15.15 16.03 5.12
N GLY A 74 14.90 14.73 4.97
CA GLY A 74 15.85 13.66 5.24
C GLY A 74 17.09 13.74 4.35
N LYS A 75 18.23 13.30 4.89
CA LYS A 75 19.51 13.23 4.16
C LYS A 75 20.07 11.82 4.25
N LEU A 76 20.80 11.43 3.21
CA LEU A 76 21.53 10.17 3.18
C LEU A 76 22.89 10.38 2.53
N ASP A 77 23.94 10.00 3.24
CA ASP A 77 25.30 10.00 2.71
C ASP A 77 25.42 8.93 1.63
N LEU A 78 25.97 9.31 0.48
CA LEU A 78 26.15 8.40 -0.64
C LEU A 78 27.60 7.90 -0.71
N PRO A 79 27.82 6.62 -1.06
CA PRO A 79 29.16 6.07 -1.24
C PRO A 79 29.98 6.89 -2.25
N GLN A 80 31.19 7.26 -1.86
CA GLN A 80 32.12 8.02 -2.70
C GLN A 80 33.11 7.05 -3.36
N VAL A 81 32.79 6.60 -4.56
CA VAL A 81 33.62 5.69 -5.37
C VAL A 81 34.11 6.44 -6.61
N ASN A 82 35.38 6.29 -6.97
CA ASN A 82 35.93 6.97 -8.14
C ASN A 82 35.19 6.56 -9.42
N GLY A 83 34.73 7.53 -10.21
CA GLY A 83 33.95 7.30 -11.42
C GLY A 83 32.47 6.98 -11.19
N LEU A 84 32.00 6.91 -9.94
CA LEU A 84 30.58 6.80 -9.61
C LEU A 84 29.93 8.19 -9.62
N THR A 85 28.83 8.31 -10.35
CA THR A 85 28.04 9.55 -10.41
C THR A 85 26.58 9.27 -10.10
N TYR A 86 25.91 10.29 -9.56
CA TYR A 86 24.52 10.20 -9.12
C TYR A 86 23.66 11.24 -9.85
N ALA A 87 22.44 10.86 -10.21
CA ALA A 87 21.45 11.77 -10.77
C ALA A 87 20.04 11.42 -10.26
N SER A 88 19.22 12.44 -10.07
CA SER A 88 17.81 12.29 -9.68
C SER A 88 16.91 12.46 -10.90
N THR A 89 15.83 11.67 -10.99
CA THR A 89 14.74 11.94 -11.95
C THR A 89 13.88 13.14 -11.57
N ASN A 90 13.96 13.59 -10.31
CA ASN A 90 13.23 14.74 -9.81
C ASN A 90 14.14 15.53 -8.85
N PRO A 91 14.98 16.46 -9.38
CA PRO A 91 15.90 17.25 -8.57
C PRO A 91 15.22 18.15 -7.52
N ASP A 92 13.98 18.57 -7.77
CA ASP A 92 13.21 19.42 -6.84
C ASP A 92 12.75 18.63 -5.60
N LEU A 93 12.49 17.33 -5.76
CA LEU A 93 12.13 16.42 -4.67
C LEU A 93 13.37 15.82 -3.98
N LEU A 94 14.36 15.42 -4.78
CA LEU A 94 15.57 14.74 -4.36
C LEU A 94 16.78 15.43 -4.97
N ALA A 95 17.44 16.24 -4.17
CA ALA A 95 18.64 16.97 -4.55
C ALA A 95 19.87 16.08 -4.32
N ILE A 96 20.79 16.08 -5.28
CA ILE A 96 22.09 15.42 -5.17
C ILE A 96 23.14 16.50 -4.89
N GLY A 97 23.78 16.43 -3.73
CA GLY A 97 24.90 17.26 -3.34
C GLY A 97 26.23 16.53 -3.44
N GLN A 98 27.32 17.23 -3.08
CA GLN A 98 28.66 16.62 -3.02
C GLN A 98 28.75 15.51 -1.95
N ASP A 99 28.03 15.67 -0.83
CA ASP A 99 28.13 14.78 0.33
C ASP A 99 27.05 13.68 0.37
N GLY A 100 26.09 13.69 -0.56
CA GLY A 100 24.99 12.73 -0.55
C GLY A 100 23.72 13.25 -1.21
N LEU A 101 22.57 12.73 -0.79
CA LEU A 101 21.27 13.20 -1.24
C LEU A 101 20.48 13.86 -0.11
N ALA A 102 19.57 14.77 -0.49
CA ALA A 102 18.65 15.43 0.42
C ALA A 102 17.24 15.47 -0.18
N ILE A 103 16.25 15.16 0.65
CA ILE A 103 14.83 15.26 0.31
C ILE A 103 14.34 16.68 0.59
N SER A 104 13.50 17.22 -0.29
CA SER A 104 12.81 18.49 -0.05
C SER A 104 12.08 18.49 1.30
N ALA A 105 12.15 19.60 2.02
CA ALA A 105 11.39 19.77 3.26
C ALA A 105 9.87 19.80 3.02
N ASP A 106 9.45 20.22 1.82
CA ASP A 106 8.05 20.28 1.39
C ASP A 106 7.56 18.95 0.77
N ALA A 107 8.41 17.91 0.79
CA ALA A 107 8.05 16.61 0.26
C ALA A 107 6.87 16.00 1.02
N LYS A 108 6.01 15.31 0.28
CA LYS A 108 4.80 14.66 0.79
C LYS A 108 4.96 13.16 0.83
N THR A 109 4.28 12.52 1.78
CA THR A 109 4.30 11.07 1.92
C THR A 109 3.72 10.40 0.69
N GLY A 110 4.40 9.37 0.18
CA GLY A 110 4.03 8.68 -1.07
C GLY A 110 4.62 9.29 -2.34
N GLN A 111 5.32 10.44 -2.26
CA GLN A 111 6.17 10.89 -3.36
C GLN A 111 7.40 10.00 -3.49
N GLN A 112 7.92 9.89 -4.72
CA GLN A 112 9.10 9.09 -5.02
C GLN A 112 9.96 9.75 -6.10
N ALA A 113 11.26 9.49 -6.05
CA ALA A 113 12.23 9.82 -7.10
C ALA A 113 13.14 8.63 -7.36
N ILE A 114 13.67 8.52 -8.57
CA ILE A 114 14.68 7.51 -8.91
C ILE A 114 16.05 8.15 -8.76
N LEU A 115 16.90 7.52 -7.95
CA LEU A 115 18.33 7.79 -7.90
C LEU A 115 19.02 6.88 -8.90
N ARG A 116 19.59 7.48 -9.94
CA ARG A 116 20.42 6.81 -10.94
C ARG A 116 21.88 6.89 -10.54
N MET A 117 22.53 5.75 -10.52
CA MET A 117 23.95 5.57 -10.28
C MET A 117 24.62 5.15 -11.57
N LYS A 118 25.72 5.81 -11.94
CA LYS A 118 26.51 5.42 -13.11
C LYS A 118 27.96 5.20 -12.72
N LEU A 119 28.49 4.02 -13.03
CA LEU A 119 29.87 3.61 -12.75
C LEU A 119 30.40 2.82 -13.94
N ALA A 120 31.59 3.18 -14.44
CA ALA A 120 32.26 2.48 -15.54
C ALA A 120 31.38 2.20 -16.79
N GLY A 121 30.43 3.09 -17.08
CA GLY A 121 29.51 2.97 -18.22
C GLY A 121 28.21 2.20 -17.92
N GLU A 122 28.14 1.47 -16.81
CA GLU A 122 26.92 0.80 -16.35
C GLU A 122 26.02 1.75 -15.56
N THR A 123 24.71 1.48 -15.55
CA THR A 123 23.72 2.25 -14.79
C THR A 123 22.90 1.34 -13.89
N LYS A 124 22.74 1.74 -12.63
CA LYS A 124 21.86 1.10 -11.64
C LYS A 124 20.88 2.13 -11.09
N GLU A 125 19.66 1.70 -10.82
CA GLU A 125 18.60 2.57 -10.28
C GLU A 125 18.16 2.08 -8.90
N THR A 126 17.82 3.03 -8.03
CA THR A 126 17.13 2.78 -6.76
C THR A 126 15.98 3.77 -6.61
N VAL A 127 14.87 3.31 -6.04
CA VAL A 127 13.71 4.16 -5.77
C VAL A 127 13.86 4.76 -4.38
N VAL A 128 13.78 6.09 -4.30
CA VAL A 128 13.75 6.80 -3.02
C VAL A 128 12.32 7.24 -2.76
N LYS A 129 11.71 6.66 -1.72
CA LYS A 129 10.34 6.93 -1.28
C LYS A 129 10.31 7.85 -0.09
N ILE A 130 9.34 8.76 -0.08
CA ILE A 130 9.16 9.70 1.01
C ILE A 130 8.08 9.19 1.97
N LYS A 131 8.44 9.02 3.24
CA LYS A 131 7.50 8.71 4.32
C LYS A 131 7.74 9.64 5.50
N ALA A 132 6.84 10.60 5.68
CA ALA A 132 6.87 11.48 6.85
C ALA A 132 6.53 10.71 8.13
N SER A 133 6.90 11.29 9.28
CA SER A 133 6.30 10.87 10.55
C SER A 133 4.91 11.46 10.69
N LEU A 134 4.00 10.73 11.34
CA LEU A 134 2.74 11.34 11.80
C LEU A 134 3.00 12.46 12.82
N GLY A 135 4.10 12.39 13.57
CA GLY A 135 4.51 13.44 14.51
C GLY A 135 4.83 14.78 13.83
N ASP A 136 5.34 14.74 12.60
CA ASP A 136 5.73 15.97 11.86
C ASP A 136 4.52 16.76 11.35
N THR A 137 3.37 16.09 11.25
CA THR A 137 2.15 16.62 10.62
C THR A 137 1.07 16.98 11.63
N ILE A 138 1.44 17.18 12.90
CA ILE A 138 0.50 17.51 13.98
C ILE A 138 1.03 18.64 14.87
N LYS A 139 0.12 19.51 15.31
CA LYS A 139 0.39 20.56 16.30
C LYS A 139 -0.79 20.71 17.24
N THR A 140 -0.58 21.30 18.42
CA THR A 140 -1.69 21.60 19.34
C THR A 140 -2.33 22.93 18.97
N VAL A 141 -3.65 22.94 18.71
CA VAL A 141 -4.45 24.15 18.51
C VAL A 141 -5.57 24.12 19.57
N ASN A 142 -5.61 25.11 20.46
CA ASN A 142 -6.59 25.18 21.56
C ASN A 142 -6.66 23.89 22.41
N GLY A 143 -5.51 23.26 22.69
CA GLY A 143 -5.44 22.00 23.44
C GLY A 143 -5.80 20.74 22.63
N ILE A 144 -6.15 20.88 21.34
CA ILE A 144 -6.53 19.76 20.47
C ILE A 144 -5.37 19.44 19.51
N PRO A 145 -4.90 18.18 19.46
CA PRO A 145 -3.94 17.75 18.45
C PRO A 145 -4.58 17.85 17.05
N THR A 146 -4.00 18.71 16.22
CA THR A 146 -4.55 19.20 14.96
C THR A 146 -3.54 19.00 13.83
N VAL A 147 -3.97 18.43 12.71
CA VAL A 147 -3.11 18.19 11.55
C VAL A 147 -2.68 19.51 10.90
N THR A 148 -1.45 19.55 10.38
CA THR A 148 -0.89 20.73 9.72
C THR A 148 -1.05 20.71 8.20
N ASN A 149 -1.43 19.57 7.62
CA ASN A 149 -1.53 19.32 6.19
C ASN A 149 -2.94 18.87 5.76
N PRO A 150 -4.02 19.61 6.10
CA PRO A 150 -5.40 19.16 5.89
C PRO A 150 -5.78 18.97 4.41
N GLU A 151 -5.06 19.61 3.48
CA GLU A 151 -5.27 19.51 2.04
C GLU A 151 -4.49 18.37 1.37
N ASP A 152 -3.62 17.68 2.11
CA ASP A 152 -2.85 16.56 1.57
C ASP A 152 -3.74 15.32 1.39
N LEU A 153 -3.55 14.57 0.30
CA LEU A 153 -4.22 13.29 0.10
C LEU A 153 -3.84 12.29 1.18
N SER A 154 -2.62 12.40 1.72
CA SER A 154 -2.11 11.53 2.78
C SER A 154 -2.57 11.94 4.18
N VAL A 155 -3.40 12.98 4.35
CA VAL A 155 -3.78 13.45 5.69
C VAL A 155 -4.42 12.34 6.53
N VAL A 156 -3.92 12.13 7.75
CA VAL A 156 -4.50 11.16 8.69
C VAL A 156 -5.34 11.89 9.72
N VAL A 157 -6.65 11.66 9.66
CA VAL A 157 -7.66 12.18 10.59
C VAL A 157 -8.26 10.98 11.33
N ASN A 158 -8.23 11.01 12.65
CA ASN A 158 -8.74 9.91 13.49
C ASN A 158 -9.01 10.41 14.92
N LYS A 159 -9.26 9.49 15.87
CA LYS A 159 -9.56 9.83 17.28
C LYS A 159 -8.47 10.68 17.96
N GLN A 160 -7.23 10.63 17.49
CA GLN A 160 -6.09 11.37 18.05
C GLN A 160 -5.69 12.59 17.22
N ARG A 161 -6.20 12.74 15.98
CA ARG A 161 -5.75 13.75 15.02
C ARG A 161 -6.94 14.48 14.40
N SER A 162 -7.13 15.74 14.79
CA SER A 162 -8.23 16.58 14.31
C SER A 162 -7.83 17.40 13.08
N LEU A 163 -8.78 17.69 12.21
CA LEU A 163 -8.70 18.77 11.24
C LEU A 163 -8.70 20.13 11.96
N PRO A 164 -8.13 21.18 11.33
CA PRO A 164 -8.26 22.54 11.81
C PRO A 164 -9.74 22.95 11.94
N PRO A 165 -10.10 23.72 13.00
CA PRO A 165 -11.47 24.22 13.16
C PRO A 165 -11.94 24.97 11.91
N GLY A 166 -13.16 24.67 11.45
CA GLY A 166 -13.74 25.30 10.26
C GLY A 166 -13.15 24.86 8.93
N TYR A 167 -12.29 23.82 8.91
CA TYR A 167 -11.74 23.31 7.66
C TYR A 167 -12.83 22.79 6.72
N VAL A 168 -12.85 23.34 5.50
CA VAL A 168 -13.69 22.94 4.37
C VAL A 168 -12.80 22.86 3.12
N PRO A 169 -12.73 21.72 2.42
CA PRO A 169 -12.00 21.64 1.16
C PRO A 169 -12.58 22.59 0.12
N GLN A 170 -11.73 23.31 -0.60
CA GLN A 170 -12.13 24.32 -1.58
C GLN A 170 -12.54 23.73 -2.94
N ASP A 171 -12.24 22.46 -3.17
CA ASP A 171 -12.36 21.76 -4.45
C ASP A 171 -13.45 20.67 -4.44
N LEU A 172 -14.46 20.81 -3.57
CA LEU A 172 -15.60 19.90 -3.48
C LEU A 172 -16.47 19.95 -4.75
N VAL A 173 -16.78 18.78 -5.29
CA VAL A 173 -17.68 18.57 -6.44
C VAL A 173 -18.55 17.34 -6.22
N ALA A 174 -19.71 17.29 -6.88
CA ALA A 174 -20.52 16.08 -6.92
C ALA A 174 -19.99 15.14 -8.03
N PRO A 175 -19.55 13.91 -7.72
CA PRO A 175 -19.19 12.93 -8.73
C PRO A 175 -20.43 12.47 -9.49
N ASN A 176 -20.24 12.16 -10.77
CA ASN A 176 -21.26 11.60 -11.65
C ASN A 176 -21.42 10.08 -11.46
N VAL A 177 -21.79 9.68 -10.25
CA VAL A 177 -22.08 8.29 -9.86
C VAL A 177 -23.47 8.18 -9.25
N PRO A 178 -24.11 7.00 -9.30
CA PRO A 178 -25.36 6.78 -8.59
C PRO A 178 -25.16 6.83 -7.06
N PHE A 179 -26.12 7.44 -6.37
CA PHE A 179 -26.24 7.44 -4.92
C PHE A 179 -27.54 6.74 -4.51
N SER A 180 -27.61 6.26 -3.27
CA SER A 180 -28.83 5.67 -2.66
C SER A 180 -29.99 6.66 -2.49
N PHE A 181 -29.81 7.92 -2.88
CA PHE A 181 -30.76 9.01 -2.73
C PHE A 181 -30.59 10.01 -3.88
N GLN A 182 -31.62 10.80 -4.18
CA GLN A 182 -31.64 11.69 -5.35
C GLN A 182 -31.33 13.15 -5.03
N GLU A 183 -31.49 13.55 -3.77
CA GLU A 183 -31.36 14.94 -3.32
C GLU A 183 -29.95 15.48 -3.56
N LYS A 184 -29.87 16.77 -3.88
CA LYS A 184 -28.60 17.50 -3.87
C LYS A 184 -28.25 17.82 -2.42
N SER A 185 -27.16 17.23 -1.92
CA SER A 185 -26.75 17.33 -0.52
C SER A 185 -25.22 17.31 -0.41
N GLU A 186 -24.70 17.89 0.67
CA GLU A 186 -23.25 17.89 0.96
C GLU A 186 -22.67 16.46 1.00
N LYS A 187 -23.47 15.47 1.43
CA LYS A 187 -23.08 14.04 1.46
C LYS A 187 -22.86 13.41 0.08
N ARG A 188 -23.02 14.16 -1.00
CA ARG A 188 -22.63 13.75 -2.36
C ARG A 188 -21.28 14.32 -2.76
N LEU A 189 -20.77 15.31 -2.05
CA LEU A 189 -19.58 16.03 -2.46
C LEU A 189 -18.33 15.25 -2.08
N MET A 190 -17.33 15.33 -2.95
CA MET A 190 -15.97 14.85 -2.70
C MET A 190 -14.99 15.85 -3.30
N ARG A 191 -13.74 15.83 -2.84
CA ARG A 191 -12.67 16.58 -3.52
C ARG A 191 -12.56 16.10 -4.96
N ARG A 192 -12.30 17.03 -5.89
CA ARG A 192 -12.35 16.80 -7.34
C ARG A 192 -11.56 15.58 -7.81
N GLU A 193 -10.37 15.36 -7.25
CA GLU A 193 -9.54 14.22 -7.62
C GLU A 193 -10.17 12.89 -7.19
N ALA A 194 -10.64 12.81 -5.93
CA ALA A 194 -11.34 11.64 -5.41
C ALA A 194 -12.66 11.38 -6.16
N ALA A 195 -13.41 12.43 -6.49
CA ALA A 195 -14.63 12.33 -7.29
C ALA A 195 -14.35 11.70 -8.68
N SER A 196 -13.31 12.18 -9.36
CA SER A 196 -12.91 11.66 -10.68
C SER A 196 -12.44 10.20 -10.61
N ALA A 197 -11.74 9.84 -9.53
CA ALA A 197 -11.33 8.46 -9.29
C ALA A 197 -12.54 7.55 -8.98
N LEU A 198 -13.50 8.04 -8.21
CA LEU A 198 -14.73 7.32 -7.87
C LEU A 198 -15.56 7.01 -9.12
N GLU A 199 -15.69 7.97 -10.03
CA GLU A 199 -16.38 7.78 -11.32
C GLU A 199 -15.77 6.64 -12.13
N LYS A 200 -14.43 6.58 -12.21
CA LYS A 200 -13.70 5.49 -12.90
C LYS A 200 -13.93 4.14 -12.23
N MET A 201 -13.87 4.10 -10.90
CA MET A 201 -14.08 2.88 -10.14
C MET A 201 -15.51 2.35 -10.31
N PHE A 202 -16.52 3.23 -10.24
CA PHE A 202 -17.92 2.83 -10.42
C PHE A 202 -18.22 2.39 -11.86
N ALA A 203 -17.58 3.02 -12.86
CA ALA A 203 -17.67 2.58 -14.24
C ALA A 203 -17.08 1.18 -14.44
N ALA A 204 -15.89 0.91 -13.89
CA ALA A 204 -15.25 -0.41 -13.96
C ALA A 204 -16.09 -1.49 -13.27
N ALA A 205 -16.63 -1.21 -12.08
CA ALA A 205 -17.51 -2.15 -11.39
C ALA A 205 -18.73 -2.50 -12.26
N LYS A 206 -19.32 -1.47 -12.89
CA LYS A 206 -20.48 -1.63 -13.77
C LYS A 206 -20.17 -2.48 -15.01
N GLU A 207 -18.98 -2.34 -15.60
CA GLU A 207 -18.52 -3.17 -16.72
C GLU A 207 -18.44 -4.65 -16.34
N GLU A 208 -18.16 -4.95 -15.07
CA GLU A 208 -18.16 -6.30 -14.51
C GLU A 208 -19.54 -6.72 -13.94
N GLY A 209 -20.59 -5.94 -14.20
CA GLY A 209 -21.96 -6.24 -13.75
C GLY A 209 -22.23 -5.91 -12.27
N VAL A 210 -21.30 -5.24 -11.58
CA VAL A 210 -21.40 -4.85 -10.17
C VAL A 210 -21.93 -3.42 -10.07
N THR A 211 -23.05 -3.23 -9.36
CA THR A 211 -23.67 -1.89 -9.19
C THR A 211 -23.36 -1.30 -7.83
N LEU A 212 -22.41 -0.38 -7.78
CA LEU A 212 -22.09 0.38 -6.57
C LEU A 212 -22.97 1.63 -6.45
N LEU A 213 -23.29 2.02 -5.21
CA LEU A 213 -24.05 3.22 -4.86
C LEU A 213 -23.34 4.01 -3.77
N GLY A 214 -23.19 5.32 -3.95
CA GLY A 214 -22.75 6.21 -2.87
C GLY A 214 -23.82 6.36 -1.78
N VAL A 215 -23.41 6.41 -0.51
CA VAL A 215 -24.30 6.61 0.65
C VAL A 215 -23.99 7.90 1.39
N SER A 216 -22.73 8.14 1.73
CA SER A 216 -22.31 9.35 2.43
C SER A 216 -20.84 9.68 2.13
N ALA A 217 -20.59 10.81 1.48
CA ALA A 217 -19.26 11.34 1.19
C ALA A 217 -18.90 12.49 2.14
N TYR A 218 -18.76 13.73 1.64
CA TYR A 218 -18.41 14.86 2.49
C TYR A 218 -19.44 15.14 3.59
N ARG A 219 -18.93 15.46 4.79
CA ARG A 219 -19.74 15.88 5.93
C ARG A 219 -19.05 17.03 6.64
N SER A 220 -19.71 18.18 6.73
CA SER A 220 -19.16 19.34 7.42
C SER A 220 -18.97 19.09 8.93
N GLU A 221 -18.09 19.88 9.55
CA GLU A 221 -17.88 19.86 11.00
C GLU A 221 -19.20 20.11 11.77
N ALA A 222 -20.02 21.04 11.28
CA ALA A 222 -21.31 21.38 11.87
C ALA A 222 -22.28 20.19 11.85
N THR A 223 -22.37 19.48 10.72
CA THR A 223 -23.17 18.26 10.60
C THR A 223 -22.64 17.16 11.50
N GLN A 224 -21.31 16.97 11.59
CA GLN A 224 -20.71 15.99 12.49
C GLN A 224 -20.99 16.32 13.96
N LYS A 225 -21.01 17.61 14.34
CA LYS A 225 -21.38 18.06 15.68
C LYS A 225 -22.84 17.72 16.02
N GLY A 226 -23.76 17.96 15.09
CA GLY A 226 -25.16 17.56 15.25
C GLY A 226 -25.31 16.04 15.42
N LEU A 227 -24.62 15.26 14.56
CA LEU A 227 -24.65 13.80 14.60
C LEU A 227 -24.10 13.24 15.93
N PHE A 228 -22.97 13.77 16.40
CA PHE A 228 -22.39 13.34 17.66
C PHE A 228 -23.31 13.67 18.84
N ALA A 229 -23.86 14.89 18.89
CA ALA A 229 -24.81 15.29 19.94
C ALA A 229 -26.06 14.39 19.96
N TYR A 230 -26.60 14.06 18.79
CA TYR A 230 -27.73 13.15 18.66
C TYR A 230 -27.43 11.75 19.22
N TYR A 231 -26.26 11.18 18.94
CA TYR A 231 -25.88 9.88 19.52
C TYR A 231 -25.67 9.95 21.03
N VAL A 232 -25.09 11.03 21.54
CA VAL A 232 -24.97 11.22 23.01
C VAL A 232 -26.35 11.26 23.65
N GLU A 233 -27.30 12.01 23.07
CA GLU A 233 -28.66 12.14 23.59
C GLU A 233 -29.45 10.82 23.54
N THR A 234 -29.31 10.06 22.45
CA THR A 234 -30.15 8.87 22.20
C THR A 234 -29.53 7.55 22.68
N GLN A 235 -28.21 7.46 22.76
CA GLN A 235 -27.47 6.21 23.02
C GLN A 235 -26.40 6.35 24.10
N GLY A 236 -26.15 7.57 24.60
CA GLY A 236 -25.16 7.85 25.65
C GLY A 236 -23.76 8.15 25.11
N LEU A 237 -22.96 8.79 25.96
CA LEU A 237 -21.62 9.27 25.59
C LEU A 237 -20.66 8.15 25.21
N GLU A 238 -20.60 7.07 26.00
CA GLU A 238 -19.69 5.94 25.74
C GLU A 238 -19.97 5.30 24.37
N HIS A 239 -21.25 5.17 24.01
CA HIS A 239 -21.63 4.66 22.69
C HIS A 239 -21.22 5.64 21.59
N ALA A 240 -21.50 6.93 21.77
CA ALA A 240 -21.14 7.96 20.80
C ALA A 240 -19.63 8.02 20.54
N GLU A 241 -18.79 7.94 21.58
CA GLU A 241 -17.32 7.95 21.45
C GLU A 241 -16.75 6.68 20.77
N ARG A 242 -17.49 5.58 20.83
CA ARG A 242 -17.11 4.33 20.18
C ARG A 242 -17.43 4.34 18.69
N PHE A 243 -18.63 4.79 18.31
CA PHE A 243 -19.19 4.63 16.95
C PHE A 243 -19.29 5.93 16.14
N SER A 244 -19.06 7.10 16.75
CA SER A 244 -19.09 8.38 16.06
C SER A 244 -17.81 9.17 16.30
N ALA A 245 -17.30 9.80 15.25
CA ALA A 245 -16.18 10.70 15.37
C ALA A 245 -16.60 12.01 16.07
N HIS A 246 -15.73 12.57 16.90
CA HIS A 246 -15.89 13.97 17.31
C HIS A 246 -15.80 14.91 16.09
N PRO A 247 -16.41 16.11 16.15
CA PRO A 247 -16.21 17.15 15.14
C PRO A 247 -14.71 17.41 14.91
N GLY A 248 -14.32 17.57 13.64
CA GLY A 248 -12.91 17.67 13.24
C GLY A 248 -12.18 16.33 13.13
N LYS A 249 -12.70 15.23 13.68
CA LYS A 249 -12.03 13.91 13.69
C LYS A 249 -12.65 12.88 12.74
N SER A 250 -13.57 13.30 11.89
CA SER A 250 -14.18 12.44 10.87
C SER A 250 -13.45 12.58 9.53
N GLU A 251 -13.10 11.46 8.89
CA GLU A 251 -12.51 11.50 7.55
C GLU A 251 -13.46 12.05 6.50
N HIS A 252 -14.79 11.96 6.69
CA HIS A 252 -15.77 12.57 5.78
C HIS A 252 -15.56 14.08 5.61
N GLN A 253 -15.06 14.78 6.64
CA GLN A 253 -14.79 16.23 6.55
C GLN A 253 -13.62 16.55 5.61
N THR A 254 -12.74 15.58 5.31
CA THR A 254 -11.67 15.77 4.31
C THR A 254 -12.19 15.83 2.88
N GLY A 255 -13.41 15.34 2.63
CA GLY A 255 -13.93 15.12 1.27
C GLY A 255 -13.20 14.03 0.48
N LEU A 256 -12.35 13.24 1.13
CA LEU A 256 -11.61 12.11 0.53
C LEU A 256 -12.22 10.75 0.88
N ALA A 257 -13.18 10.71 1.80
CA ALA A 257 -13.87 9.50 2.23
C ALA A 257 -15.29 9.40 1.66
N ILE A 258 -15.74 8.18 1.40
CA ILE A 258 -17.12 7.88 1.02
C ILE A 258 -17.54 6.50 1.52
N ASP A 259 -18.77 6.42 2.01
CA ASP A 259 -19.47 5.17 2.29
C ASP A 259 -20.16 4.67 1.02
N VAL A 260 -19.91 3.42 0.64
CA VAL A 260 -20.44 2.77 -0.56
C VAL A 260 -21.31 1.57 -0.19
N SER A 261 -22.40 1.36 -0.92
CA SER A 261 -23.25 0.17 -0.82
C SER A 261 -23.55 -0.42 -2.19
N GLY A 262 -24.33 -1.49 -2.23
CA GLY A 262 -24.81 -2.17 -3.44
C GLY A 262 -26.31 -2.01 -3.70
N ARG A 263 -26.80 -2.60 -4.79
CA ARG A 263 -28.20 -2.47 -5.22
C ARG A 263 -29.18 -3.12 -4.23
N ASP A 264 -28.79 -4.24 -3.65
CA ASP A 264 -29.63 -5.06 -2.76
C ASP A 264 -29.58 -4.59 -1.30
N ALA A 265 -28.67 -3.66 -0.98
CA ALA A 265 -28.46 -3.07 0.34
C ALA A 265 -28.72 -1.57 0.28
N ALA A 266 -29.98 -1.18 0.06
CA ALA A 266 -30.37 0.20 -0.29
C ALA A 266 -29.83 1.32 0.62
N THR A 267 -29.37 1.05 1.85
CA THR A 267 -28.63 2.00 2.71
C THR A 267 -27.78 1.31 3.82
N ARG A 268 -27.63 -0.02 3.82
CA ARG A 268 -27.06 -0.73 4.98
C ARG A 268 -25.53 -0.63 5.01
N LEU A 269 -25.03 0.23 5.89
CA LEU A 269 -23.62 0.33 6.26
C LEU A 269 -23.35 -0.64 7.42
N GLU A 270 -23.22 -1.92 7.08
CA GLU A 270 -23.04 -3.02 8.02
C GLU A 270 -21.91 -3.95 7.57
N GLN A 271 -21.32 -4.70 8.50
CA GLN A 271 -20.20 -5.60 8.18
C GLN A 271 -20.60 -6.69 7.17
N THR A 272 -21.89 -7.03 7.10
CA THR A 272 -22.46 -7.97 6.11
C THR A 272 -22.27 -7.50 4.67
N PHE A 273 -22.01 -6.20 4.43
CA PHE A 273 -21.65 -5.68 3.12
C PHE A 273 -20.41 -6.39 2.54
N ALA A 274 -19.45 -6.79 3.38
CA ALA A 274 -18.26 -7.55 2.95
C ALA A 274 -18.58 -8.88 2.26
N GLU A 275 -19.77 -9.45 2.51
CA GLU A 275 -20.19 -10.73 1.94
C GLU A 275 -20.93 -10.60 0.61
N THR A 276 -21.36 -9.38 0.27
CA THR A 276 -22.04 -9.06 -1.00
C THR A 276 -21.06 -9.09 -2.18
N ILE A 277 -21.61 -9.15 -3.40
CA ILE A 277 -20.81 -9.07 -4.63
C ILE A 277 -20.10 -7.71 -4.68
N GLU A 278 -20.80 -6.64 -4.32
CA GLU A 278 -20.30 -5.28 -4.29
C GLU A 278 -19.16 -5.08 -3.28
N GLY A 279 -19.32 -5.57 -2.05
CA GLY A 279 -18.28 -5.45 -1.03
C GLY A 279 -17.04 -6.28 -1.36
N LYS A 280 -17.21 -7.49 -1.91
CA LYS A 280 -16.09 -8.33 -2.39
C LYS A 280 -15.34 -7.66 -3.54
N TRP A 281 -16.08 -7.10 -4.50
CA TRP A 281 -15.49 -6.35 -5.61
C TRP A 281 -14.72 -5.13 -5.10
N LEU A 282 -15.32 -4.36 -4.18
CA LEU A 282 -14.67 -3.16 -3.63
C LEU A 282 -13.36 -3.51 -2.91
N ALA A 283 -13.36 -4.55 -2.07
CA ALA A 283 -12.16 -5.02 -1.37
C ALA A 283 -11.04 -5.46 -2.34
N ALA A 284 -11.40 -6.07 -3.48
CA ALA A 284 -10.45 -6.56 -4.47
C ALA A 284 -9.93 -5.46 -5.42
N HIS A 285 -10.71 -4.41 -5.69
CA HIS A 285 -10.42 -3.48 -6.79
C HIS A 285 -10.21 -2.02 -6.38
N ALA A 286 -10.69 -1.57 -5.20
CA ALA A 286 -10.64 -0.16 -4.81
C ALA A 286 -9.25 0.48 -4.92
N HIS A 287 -8.20 -0.27 -4.54
CA HIS A 287 -6.81 0.22 -4.54
C HIS A 287 -6.29 0.57 -5.95
N GLN A 288 -6.83 -0.07 -6.98
CA GLN A 288 -6.46 0.19 -8.37
C GLN A 288 -6.87 1.61 -8.80
N PHE A 289 -7.88 2.17 -8.14
CA PHE A 289 -8.42 3.51 -8.37
C PHE A 289 -7.99 4.53 -7.31
N GLY A 290 -7.07 4.17 -6.40
CA GLY A 290 -6.57 5.07 -5.37
C GLY A 290 -7.39 5.11 -4.08
N PHE A 291 -8.31 4.15 -3.89
CA PHE A 291 -9.09 4.00 -2.67
C PHE A 291 -8.60 2.83 -1.82
N ILE A 292 -8.62 2.99 -0.50
CA ILE A 292 -8.37 1.91 0.45
C ILE A 292 -9.65 1.63 1.25
N ILE A 293 -9.83 0.37 1.68
CA ILE A 293 -10.76 0.06 2.78
C ILE A 293 -10.13 0.63 4.05
N ARG A 294 -10.69 1.74 4.55
CA ARG A 294 -9.99 2.58 5.53
C ARG A 294 -9.87 1.91 6.90
N TYR A 295 -10.89 1.15 7.28
CA TYR A 295 -11.00 0.45 8.55
C TYR A 295 -11.11 -1.05 8.29
N PRO A 296 -9.99 -1.74 8.02
CA PRO A 296 -9.97 -3.17 7.75
C PRO A 296 -10.14 -4.01 9.02
N LYS A 297 -10.58 -5.27 8.85
CA LYS A 297 -10.84 -6.21 9.95
C LYS A 297 -9.56 -6.54 10.71
N GLY A 298 -9.62 -6.54 12.05
CA GLY A 298 -8.49 -6.90 12.90
C GLY A 298 -7.42 -5.80 13.03
N LYS A 299 -7.74 -4.56 12.63
CA LYS A 299 -6.83 -3.39 12.73
C LYS A 299 -7.43 -2.26 13.57
N GLU A 300 -8.43 -2.58 14.39
CA GLU A 300 -9.11 -1.65 15.30
C GLU A 300 -8.11 -0.95 16.23
N GLU A 301 -7.06 -1.66 16.66
CA GLU A 301 -6.00 -1.09 17.48
C GLU A 301 -5.23 0.04 16.79
N MET A 302 -5.04 -0.11 15.48
CA MET A 302 -4.29 0.85 14.67
C MET A 302 -5.15 2.01 14.18
N THR A 303 -6.44 1.80 13.92
CA THR A 303 -7.32 2.84 13.35
C THR A 303 -8.16 3.55 14.41
N GLY A 304 -8.47 2.86 15.52
CA GLY A 304 -9.43 3.30 16.53
C GLY A 304 -10.90 3.07 16.16
N TYR A 305 -11.18 2.43 15.03
CA TYR A 305 -12.52 2.18 14.50
C TYR A 305 -12.71 0.68 14.19
N ALA A 306 -13.94 0.20 14.38
CA ALA A 306 -14.33 -1.17 14.02
C ALA A 306 -14.19 -1.42 12.52
N TYR A 307 -14.23 -2.70 12.10
CA TYR A 307 -14.28 -3.05 10.68
C TYR A 307 -15.46 -2.39 9.95
N GLU A 308 -15.16 -1.62 8.90
CA GLU A 308 -16.15 -0.95 8.04
C GLU A 308 -15.85 -1.24 6.55
N PRO A 309 -16.37 -2.35 5.99
CA PRO A 309 -16.13 -2.72 4.59
C PRO A 309 -16.69 -1.73 3.56
N TRP A 310 -17.62 -0.87 3.95
CA TRP A 310 -18.25 0.12 3.09
C TRP A 310 -17.46 1.43 3.00
N HIS A 311 -16.59 1.71 3.98
CA HIS A 311 -15.92 3.00 4.13
C HIS A 311 -14.59 3.00 3.38
N ILE A 312 -14.57 3.71 2.26
CA ILE A 312 -13.36 3.85 1.44
C ILE A 312 -12.77 5.26 1.53
N ARG A 313 -11.44 5.31 1.53
CA ARG A 313 -10.65 6.54 1.62
C ARG A 313 -9.75 6.68 0.41
N TYR A 314 -9.87 7.80 -0.30
CA TYR A 314 -8.96 8.16 -1.39
C TYR A 314 -7.62 8.66 -0.84
N VAL A 315 -6.53 8.08 -1.34
CA VAL A 315 -5.14 8.43 -1.00
C VAL A 315 -4.23 8.54 -2.24
N GLY A 316 -4.81 8.41 -3.44
CA GLY A 316 -4.07 8.30 -4.69
C GLY A 316 -3.65 6.87 -5.02
N VAL A 317 -3.47 6.58 -6.32
CA VAL A 317 -3.30 5.22 -6.85
C VAL A 317 -2.06 4.51 -6.28
N ASN A 318 -0.92 5.19 -6.22
CA ASN A 318 0.33 4.55 -5.78
C ASN A 318 0.27 4.16 -4.30
N MET A 319 -0.14 5.09 -3.44
CA MET A 319 -0.28 4.83 -2.01
C MET A 319 -1.32 3.74 -1.73
N ALA A 320 -2.47 3.78 -2.41
CA ALA A 320 -3.50 2.77 -2.20
C ALA A 320 -3.03 1.36 -2.58
N LYS A 321 -2.30 1.23 -3.70
CA LYS A 321 -1.67 -0.03 -4.11
C LYS A 321 -0.69 -0.54 -3.06
N GLU A 322 0.22 0.30 -2.58
CA GLU A 322 1.20 -0.12 -1.56
C GLU A 322 0.53 -0.54 -0.25
N ILE A 323 -0.49 0.19 0.19
CA ILE A 323 -1.26 -0.15 1.39
C ILE A 323 -1.96 -1.51 1.21
N ALA A 324 -2.57 -1.74 0.05
CA ALA A 324 -3.26 -2.99 -0.25
C ALA A 324 -2.29 -4.19 -0.35
N GLU A 325 -1.17 -4.04 -1.06
CA GLU A 325 -0.14 -5.08 -1.22
C GLU A 325 0.49 -5.48 0.13
N GLN A 326 0.68 -4.52 1.03
CA GLN A 326 1.25 -4.78 2.35
C GLN A 326 0.22 -5.22 3.40
N GLY A 327 -1.08 -5.07 3.14
CA GLY A 327 -2.14 -5.39 4.13
C GLY A 327 -2.08 -4.52 5.39
N ILE A 328 -1.73 -3.24 5.22
CA ILE A 328 -1.55 -2.28 6.31
C ILE A 328 -2.68 -1.24 6.35
N THR A 329 -2.73 -0.42 7.41
CA THR A 329 -3.64 0.74 7.48
C THR A 329 -2.96 2.00 6.96
N LEU A 330 -3.74 3.08 6.80
CA LEU A 330 -3.18 4.40 6.46
C LEU A 330 -2.21 4.88 7.56
N GLU A 331 -2.50 4.65 8.84
CA GLU A 331 -1.59 4.97 9.94
C GLU A 331 -0.24 4.26 9.77
N GLN A 332 -0.26 2.96 9.48
CA GLN A 332 0.91 2.11 9.30
C GLN A 332 1.74 2.46 8.05
N TYR A 333 1.19 3.26 7.14
CA TYR A 333 1.92 3.70 5.95
C TYR A 333 3.05 4.70 6.27
N PHE A 334 2.91 5.46 7.36
CA PHE A 334 3.87 6.47 7.82
C PHE A 334 5.00 5.87 8.66
N ALA A 335 6.11 6.61 8.82
CA ALA A 335 7.32 6.09 9.45
C ALA A 335 7.13 5.68 10.92
N ASP A 336 6.35 6.45 11.70
CA ASP A 336 6.21 6.27 13.16
C ASP A 336 4.75 5.99 13.58
N SER A 337 4.16 4.92 13.07
CA SER A 337 2.78 4.57 13.42
C SER A 337 2.68 4.04 14.85
N LEU A 338 1.86 4.69 15.69
CA LEU A 338 1.48 4.19 17.01
C LEU A 338 0.01 3.73 17.01
N PRO A 339 -0.38 2.75 17.85
CA PRO A 339 -1.78 2.37 18.01
C PRO A 339 -2.66 3.56 18.42
N VAL A 340 -3.86 3.63 17.83
CA VAL A 340 -4.84 4.69 18.10
C VAL A 340 -5.65 4.39 19.37
N SER A 341 -5.97 3.12 19.63
CA SER A 341 -6.62 2.71 20.89
C SER A 341 -5.58 2.28 21.92
N GLY A 342 -5.12 3.24 22.72
CA GLY A 342 -4.10 3.00 23.75
C GLY A 342 -3.97 4.10 24.80
N LYS A 343 -4.94 5.01 24.91
CA LYS A 343 -5.04 5.99 26.01
C LYS A 343 -6.49 6.18 26.40
#